data_AF-A0A2V9FM66-F1
#
_entry.id   AF-A0A2V9FM66-F1
#
_cell.length_a   1.000
_cell.length_b   1.000
_cell.length_c   1.000
_cell.angle_alpha   90.00
_cell.angle_beta   90.00
_cell.angle_gamma   90.00
#
_symmetry.space_group_name_H-M   'P 1'
#
loop_
_entity.id
_entity.type
_entity.pdbx_description
1 polymer ?
#
loop_
_entity_poly.entity_id
_entity_poly.type
_entity_poly.pdbx_seq_one_letter_code
_entity_poly.pdbx_strand_id
1 'polypeptide(L)'
;MLACRGMVPAKETFQRAKLAARKALELDDALGEAHASLAHVRLHDWDWKELEKDFQRAIELEPSQAIVYYWYGEYLMSRGKPEEAIAVTEQAHRMDPLSPVIGSSLGMILYLARRYDQALRVLERAMEIAPEHFLPHLRMGLVSVQIREYDQAISHLKLAVELASQSTETQAALALAYAAAGKSKRAAEILTRLEDLRGQRYVLPYNLAKAYAAGRNHVKAFKWLEIAYQGGNPDLIELNSEPLFDGMRDDPRFIGLLRQVGWKL
;
A
#
# COMPACT_ATOMS: atom_id res chain seq x y z
N MET A 1 0.19 -11.94 -0.64
CA MET A 1 -0.77 -10.98 -0.02
C MET A 1 -0.71 -10.92 1.50
N LEU A 2 -0.57 -12.03 2.25
CA LEU A 2 -0.56 -12.00 3.74
C LEU A 2 0.53 -11.07 4.33
N ALA A 3 1.73 -11.06 3.76
CA ALA A 3 2.81 -10.16 4.15
C ALA A 3 2.45 -8.68 3.96
N CYS A 4 1.89 -8.32 2.79
CA CYS A 4 1.44 -6.95 2.48
C CYS A 4 0.28 -6.49 3.36
N ARG A 5 -0.44 -7.40 4.03
CA ARG A 5 -1.50 -7.09 5.01
C ARG A 5 -1.02 -7.15 6.45
N GLY A 6 0.28 -7.30 6.68
CA GLY A 6 0.84 -7.35 8.03
C GLY A 6 0.48 -8.63 8.80
N MET A 7 0.02 -9.70 8.13
CA MET A 7 -0.37 -10.94 8.80
C MET A 7 0.81 -11.86 9.11
N VAL A 8 1.91 -11.74 8.33
CA VAL A 8 3.14 -12.53 8.49
C VAL A 8 4.38 -11.65 8.18
N PRO A 9 5.58 -11.97 8.71
CA PRO A 9 6.80 -11.23 8.40
C PRO A 9 7.10 -11.19 6.89
N ALA A 10 7.35 -9.99 6.37
CA ALA A 10 7.49 -9.75 4.94
C ALA A 10 8.73 -10.43 4.32
N LYS A 11 9.91 -10.20 4.89
CA LYS A 11 11.20 -10.65 4.33
C LYS A 11 11.24 -12.15 4.04
N GLU A 12 10.94 -12.99 5.03
CA GLU A 12 10.96 -14.45 4.86
C GLU A 12 9.87 -14.91 3.87
N THR A 13 8.68 -14.34 3.96
CA THR A 13 7.55 -14.68 3.10
C THR A 13 7.86 -14.38 1.64
N PHE A 14 8.45 -13.23 1.34
CA PHE A 14 8.85 -12.86 -0.02
C PHE A 14 9.99 -13.73 -0.57
N GLN A 15 10.98 -14.09 0.25
CA GLN A 15 12.01 -15.03 -0.21
C GLN A 15 11.43 -16.39 -0.60
N ARG A 16 10.53 -16.95 0.22
CA ARG A 16 9.85 -18.22 -0.09
C ARG A 16 8.97 -18.12 -1.34
N ALA A 17 8.23 -17.02 -1.48
CA ALA A 17 7.38 -16.78 -2.65
C ALA A 17 8.21 -16.63 -3.94
N LYS A 18 9.36 -15.92 -3.88
CA LYS A 18 10.28 -15.75 -5.01
C LYS A 18 10.86 -17.09 -5.48
N LEU A 19 11.27 -17.95 -4.54
CA LEU A 19 11.77 -19.30 -4.86
C LEU A 19 10.70 -20.17 -5.50
N ALA A 20 9.47 -20.15 -4.97
CA ALA A 20 8.36 -20.91 -5.53
C ALA A 20 8.01 -20.43 -6.95
N ALA A 21 7.93 -19.13 -7.19
CA ALA A 21 7.65 -18.57 -8.50
C ALA A 21 8.75 -18.90 -9.52
N ARG A 22 10.03 -18.83 -9.13
CA ARG A 22 11.16 -19.25 -9.99
C ARG A 22 11.09 -20.73 -10.35
N LYS A 23 10.79 -21.59 -9.38
CA LYS A 23 10.62 -23.03 -9.63
C LYS A 23 9.45 -23.30 -10.58
N ALA A 24 8.36 -22.55 -10.50
CA ALA A 24 7.26 -22.66 -11.45
C ALA A 24 7.72 -22.30 -12.87
N LEU A 25 8.49 -21.23 -13.03
CA LEU A 25 9.05 -20.82 -14.33
C LEU A 25 10.10 -21.80 -14.88
N GLU A 26 10.86 -22.48 -14.02
CA GLU A 26 11.76 -23.56 -14.43
C GLU A 26 11.00 -24.79 -14.97
N LEU A 27 9.79 -25.03 -14.47
CA LEU A 27 8.93 -26.12 -14.91
C LEU A 27 8.17 -25.76 -16.19
N ASP A 28 7.68 -24.53 -16.26
CA ASP A 28 6.93 -23.99 -17.41
C ASP A 28 7.05 -22.45 -17.45
N ASP A 29 7.78 -21.94 -18.45
CA ASP A 29 8.01 -20.51 -18.64
C ASP A 29 6.85 -19.78 -19.36
N ALA A 30 5.82 -20.52 -19.77
CA ALA A 30 4.61 -20.00 -20.38
C ALA A 30 3.49 -19.72 -19.36
N LEU A 31 3.72 -19.95 -18.07
CA LEU A 31 2.75 -19.65 -17.00
C LEU A 31 2.69 -18.15 -16.68
N GLY A 32 1.62 -17.49 -17.11
CA GLY A 32 1.37 -16.06 -16.85
C GLY A 32 1.33 -15.75 -15.35
N GLU A 33 0.68 -16.60 -14.54
CA GLU A 33 0.60 -16.45 -13.08
C GLU A 33 1.96 -16.54 -12.40
N ALA A 34 2.88 -17.36 -12.93
CA ALA A 34 4.22 -17.50 -12.38
C ALA A 34 5.05 -16.24 -12.62
N HIS A 35 4.98 -15.66 -13.83
CA HIS A 35 5.57 -14.35 -14.13
C HIS A 35 4.95 -13.25 -13.27
N ALA A 36 3.61 -13.19 -13.15
CA ALA A 36 2.91 -12.21 -12.32
C ALA A 36 3.32 -12.31 -10.84
N SER A 37 3.38 -13.53 -10.31
CA SER A 37 3.76 -13.79 -8.92
C SER A 37 5.20 -13.40 -8.66
N LEU A 38 6.12 -13.73 -9.59
CA LEU A 38 7.52 -13.33 -9.48
C LEU A 38 7.64 -11.80 -9.51
N ALA A 39 6.98 -11.13 -10.47
CA ALA A 39 6.99 -9.68 -10.60
C ALA A 39 6.48 -9.00 -9.32
N HIS A 40 5.31 -9.39 -8.82
CA HIS A 40 4.71 -8.80 -7.62
C HIS A 40 5.59 -9.00 -6.36
N VAL A 41 6.25 -10.15 -6.21
CA VAL A 41 7.20 -10.36 -5.11
C VAL A 41 8.46 -9.49 -5.27
N ARG A 42 8.97 -9.37 -6.49
CA ARG A 42 10.15 -8.54 -6.79
C ARG A 42 9.85 -7.05 -6.57
N LEU A 43 8.65 -6.58 -6.88
CA LEU A 43 8.18 -5.23 -6.56
C LEU A 43 8.32 -4.94 -5.06
N HIS A 44 7.77 -5.80 -4.19
CA HIS A 44 7.77 -5.58 -2.74
C HIS A 44 9.10 -5.92 -2.03
N ASP A 45 10.01 -6.63 -2.69
CA ASP A 45 11.40 -6.86 -2.24
C ASP A 45 12.39 -5.87 -2.90
N TRP A 46 11.86 -4.86 -3.60
CA TRP A 46 12.60 -3.79 -4.31
C TRP A 46 13.66 -4.32 -5.31
N ASP A 47 13.42 -5.49 -5.88
CA ASP A 47 14.23 -6.09 -6.93
C ASP A 47 13.74 -5.58 -8.28
N TRP A 48 14.23 -4.39 -8.65
CA TRP A 48 13.79 -3.67 -9.84
C TRP A 48 14.29 -4.24 -11.17
N LYS A 49 15.25 -5.18 -11.14
CA LYS A 49 15.96 -5.66 -12.34
C LYS A 49 14.98 -6.43 -13.24
N GLU A 50 14.80 -6.05 -14.49
CA GLU A 50 13.84 -6.72 -15.41
C GLU A 50 12.36 -6.77 -14.94
N LEU A 51 11.99 -6.08 -13.85
CA LEU A 51 10.65 -6.19 -13.25
C LEU A 51 9.52 -5.81 -14.22
N GLU A 52 9.73 -4.77 -15.03
CA GLU A 52 8.77 -4.38 -16.06
C GLU A 52 8.56 -5.48 -17.10
N LYS A 53 9.62 -6.20 -17.49
CA LYS A 53 9.51 -7.31 -18.44
C LYS A 53 8.73 -8.48 -17.86
N ASP A 54 8.91 -8.79 -16.58
CA ASP A 54 8.14 -9.83 -15.90
C ASP A 54 6.63 -9.50 -15.91
N PHE A 55 6.26 -8.23 -15.64
CA PHE A 55 4.87 -7.79 -15.74
C PHE A 55 4.33 -7.84 -17.17
N GLN A 56 5.10 -7.35 -18.15
CA GLN A 56 4.71 -7.41 -19.56
C GLN A 56 4.50 -8.85 -20.01
N ARG A 57 5.41 -9.75 -19.65
CA ARG A 57 5.31 -11.18 -19.99
C ARG A 57 4.10 -11.84 -19.34
N ALA A 58 3.81 -11.51 -18.09
CA ALA A 58 2.60 -11.98 -17.42
C ALA A 58 1.32 -11.55 -18.15
N ILE A 59 1.23 -10.28 -18.55
CA ILE A 59 0.08 -9.73 -19.28
C ILE A 59 -0.02 -10.32 -20.70
N GLU A 60 1.10 -10.54 -21.38
CA GLU A 60 1.13 -11.17 -22.71
C GLU A 60 0.61 -12.61 -22.68
N LEU A 61 1.03 -13.39 -21.66
CA LEU A 61 0.64 -14.79 -21.51
C LEU A 61 -0.80 -14.94 -21.02
N GLU A 62 -1.23 -14.06 -20.12
CA GLU A 62 -2.58 -14.12 -19.56
C GLU A 62 -3.21 -12.73 -19.40
N PRO A 63 -3.75 -12.16 -20.50
CA PRO A 63 -4.26 -10.79 -20.52
C PRO A 63 -5.57 -10.59 -19.75
N SER A 64 -6.20 -11.67 -19.25
CA SER A 64 -7.49 -11.64 -18.55
C SER A 64 -7.39 -11.43 -17.04
N GLN A 65 -6.19 -11.46 -16.45
CA GLN A 65 -6.03 -11.32 -15.01
C GLN A 65 -6.04 -9.86 -14.55
N ALA A 66 -7.21 -9.32 -14.17
CA ALA A 66 -7.38 -7.94 -13.73
C ALA A 66 -6.39 -7.51 -12.63
N ILE A 67 -6.10 -8.39 -11.66
CA ILE A 67 -5.19 -8.09 -10.54
C ILE A 67 -3.75 -7.78 -10.99
N VAL A 68 -3.29 -8.39 -12.09
CA VAL A 68 -1.93 -8.18 -12.61
C VAL A 68 -1.76 -6.77 -13.16
N TYR A 69 -2.80 -6.23 -13.79
CA TYR A 69 -2.82 -4.84 -14.26
C TYR A 69 -2.72 -3.84 -13.10
N TYR A 70 -3.38 -4.13 -11.97
CA TYR A 70 -3.22 -3.33 -10.76
C TYR A 70 -1.78 -3.39 -10.20
N TRP A 71 -1.20 -4.59 -10.05
CA TRP A 71 0.18 -4.72 -9.57
C TRP A 71 1.19 -4.03 -10.49
N TYR A 72 0.96 -4.09 -11.80
CA TYR A 72 1.76 -3.31 -12.76
C TYR A 72 1.55 -1.80 -12.59
N GLY A 73 0.32 -1.36 -12.27
CA GLY A 73 0.02 0.02 -11.86
C GLY A 73 0.80 0.46 -10.61
N GLU A 74 0.90 -0.38 -9.59
CA GLU A 74 1.72 -0.09 -8.40
C GLU A 74 3.21 0.07 -8.75
N TYR A 75 3.72 -0.81 -9.62
CA TYR A 75 5.06 -0.67 -10.15
C TYR A 75 5.23 0.68 -10.86
N LEU A 76 4.37 1.01 -11.82
CA LEU A 76 4.44 2.28 -12.56
C LEU A 76 4.36 3.50 -11.62
N MET A 77 3.50 3.45 -10.61
CA MET A 77 3.41 4.48 -9.58
C MET A 77 4.73 4.63 -8.81
N SER A 78 5.35 3.52 -8.40
CA SER A 78 6.67 3.51 -7.74
C SER A 78 7.81 4.03 -8.65
N ARG A 79 7.62 3.96 -9.97
CA ARG A 79 8.56 4.50 -10.98
C ARG A 79 8.29 5.96 -11.35
N GLY A 80 7.35 6.63 -10.68
CA GLY A 80 7.02 8.03 -10.96
C GLY A 80 6.24 8.23 -12.26
N LYS A 81 5.48 7.21 -12.70
CA LYS A 81 4.64 7.25 -13.90
C LYS A 81 3.14 7.21 -13.52
N PRO A 82 2.60 8.27 -12.87
CA PRO A 82 1.26 8.23 -12.30
C PRO A 82 0.15 8.08 -13.35
N GLU A 83 0.26 8.71 -14.52
CA GLU A 83 -0.77 8.62 -15.57
C GLU A 83 -0.82 7.22 -16.20
N GLU A 84 0.33 6.60 -16.45
CA GLU A 84 0.40 5.20 -16.92
C GLU A 84 -0.17 4.24 -15.86
N ALA A 85 0.15 4.48 -14.57
CA ALA A 85 -0.37 3.70 -13.45
C ALA A 85 -1.90 3.78 -13.33
N ILE A 86 -2.48 4.98 -13.50
CA ILE A 86 -3.94 5.17 -13.53
C ILE A 86 -4.54 4.40 -14.71
N ALA A 87 -4.04 4.61 -15.92
CA ALA A 87 -4.59 4.01 -17.13
C ALA A 87 -4.65 2.48 -17.06
N VAL A 88 -3.57 1.84 -16.57
CA VAL A 88 -3.52 0.37 -16.44
C VAL A 88 -4.41 -0.15 -15.31
N THR A 89 -4.55 0.60 -14.21
CA THR A 89 -5.41 0.20 -13.09
C THR A 89 -6.89 0.43 -13.42
N GLU A 90 -7.21 1.43 -14.24
CA GLU A 90 -8.56 1.59 -14.81
C GLU A 90 -8.91 0.44 -15.75
N GLN A 91 -7.93 -0.10 -16.50
CA GLN A 91 -8.15 -1.32 -17.27
C GLN A 91 -8.48 -2.50 -16.36
N ALA A 92 -7.73 -2.69 -15.26
CA ALA A 92 -8.07 -3.69 -14.25
C ALA A 92 -9.53 -3.54 -13.77
N HIS A 93 -9.94 -2.30 -13.47
CA HIS A 93 -11.29 -2.02 -12.99
C HIS A 93 -12.38 -2.25 -14.05
N ARG A 94 -12.11 -1.96 -15.33
CA ARG A 94 -13.05 -2.30 -16.42
C ARG A 94 -13.20 -3.81 -16.61
N MET A 95 -12.15 -4.58 -16.36
CA MET A 95 -12.18 -6.04 -16.46
C MET A 95 -12.97 -6.68 -15.32
N ASP A 96 -12.89 -6.11 -14.11
CA ASP A 96 -13.61 -6.59 -12.93
C ASP A 96 -14.27 -5.43 -12.16
N PRO A 97 -15.39 -4.89 -12.69
CA PRO A 97 -16.03 -3.69 -12.13
C PRO A 97 -16.78 -3.95 -10.83
N LEU A 98 -17.03 -5.22 -10.48
CA LEU A 98 -17.74 -5.62 -9.27
C LEU A 98 -16.80 -6.03 -8.13
N SER A 99 -15.49 -6.06 -8.37
CA SER A 99 -14.52 -6.36 -7.31
C SER A 99 -14.26 -5.15 -6.42
N PRO A 100 -14.62 -5.22 -5.13
CA PRO A 100 -14.29 -4.15 -4.19
C PRO A 100 -12.78 -4.03 -3.97
N VAL A 101 -12.02 -5.09 -4.20
CA VAL A 101 -10.56 -5.08 -4.13
C VAL A 101 -10.00 -4.23 -5.26
N ILE A 102 -10.39 -4.51 -6.51
CA ILE A 102 -9.91 -3.75 -7.68
C ILE A 102 -10.37 -2.28 -7.63
N GLY A 103 -11.63 -2.01 -7.24
CA GLY A 103 -12.10 -0.65 -7.03
C GLY A 103 -11.30 0.10 -5.96
N SER A 104 -11.02 -0.55 -4.83
CA SER A 104 -10.17 0.05 -3.78
C SER A 104 -8.72 0.28 -4.22
N SER A 105 -8.19 -0.63 -5.02
CA SER A 105 -6.85 -0.54 -5.61
C SER A 105 -6.73 0.65 -6.56
N LEU A 106 -7.72 0.87 -7.44
CA LEU A 106 -7.79 2.08 -8.28
C LEU A 106 -7.89 3.34 -7.41
N GLY A 107 -8.71 3.32 -6.36
CA GLY A 107 -8.79 4.42 -5.39
C GLY A 107 -7.44 4.75 -4.75
N MET A 108 -6.62 3.74 -4.42
CA MET A 108 -5.28 3.93 -3.87
C MET A 108 -4.30 4.53 -4.89
N ILE A 109 -4.32 4.05 -6.14
CA ILE A 109 -3.49 4.63 -7.21
C ILE A 109 -3.87 6.10 -7.46
N LEU A 110 -5.17 6.42 -7.49
CA LEU A 110 -5.66 7.79 -7.63
C LEU A 110 -5.24 8.67 -6.42
N TYR A 111 -5.29 8.14 -5.20
CA TYR A 111 -4.79 8.82 -4.00
C TYR A 111 -3.29 9.17 -4.12
N LEU A 112 -2.46 8.18 -4.46
CA LEU A 112 -1.02 8.38 -4.65
C LEU A 112 -0.74 9.36 -5.80
N ALA A 113 -1.58 9.37 -6.84
CA ALA A 113 -1.52 10.30 -7.97
C ALA A 113 -2.11 11.70 -7.67
N ARG A 114 -2.55 11.98 -6.44
CA ARG A 114 -3.19 13.25 -6.04
C ARG A 114 -4.53 13.53 -6.73
N ARG A 115 -5.20 12.52 -7.29
CA ARG A 115 -6.52 12.62 -7.95
C ARG A 115 -7.64 12.31 -6.95
N TYR A 116 -7.72 13.10 -5.88
CA TYR A 116 -8.60 12.79 -4.73
C TYR A 116 -10.08 12.71 -5.10
N ASP A 117 -10.60 13.64 -5.89
CA ASP A 117 -12.02 13.61 -6.29
C ASP A 117 -12.38 12.35 -7.10
N GLN A 118 -11.45 11.87 -7.92
CA GLN A 118 -11.63 10.61 -8.66
C GLN A 118 -11.56 9.42 -7.72
N ALA A 119 -10.61 9.43 -6.77
CA ALA A 119 -10.47 8.39 -5.76
C ALA A 119 -11.76 8.25 -4.94
N LEU A 120 -12.34 9.37 -4.48
CA LEU A 120 -13.61 9.38 -3.75
C LEU A 120 -14.73 8.69 -4.56
N ARG A 121 -14.94 9.09 -5.83
CA ARG A 121 -16.01 8.49 -6.66
C ARG A 121 -15.87 6.98 -6.86
N VAL A 122 -14.65 6.51 -7.13
CA VAL A 122 -14.40 5.07 -7.30
C VAL A 122 -14.64 4.31 -5.99
N LEU A 123 -14.23 4.90 -4.86
CA LEU A 123 -14.38 4.29 -3.55
C LEU A 123 -15.83 4.29 -3.05
N GLU A 124 -16.60 5.34 -3.34
CA GLU A 124 -18.05 5.39 -3.14
C GLU A 124 -18.72 4.23 -3.85
N ARG A 125 -18.42 4.03 -5.14
CA ARG A 125 -18.98 2.92 -5.90
C ARG A 125 -18.57 1.55 -5.34
N ALA A 126 -17.31 1.39 -4.92
CA ALA A 126 -16.84 0.15 -4.31
C ALA A 126 -17.55 -0.16 -2.99
N MET A 127 -17.88 0.86 -2.18
CA MET A 127 -18.68 0.71 -0.94
C MET A 127 -20.14 0.37 -1.23
N GLU A 128 -20.73 0.92 -2.30
CA GLU A 128 -22.10 0.54 -2.72
C GLU A 128 -22.17 -0.94 -3.12
N ILE A 129 -21.14 -1.45 -3.79
CA ILE A 129 -21.07 -2.84 -4.24
C ILE A 129 -20.84 -3.81 -3.07
N ALA A 130 -19.95 -3.47 -2.14
CA ALA A 130 -19.61 -4.33 -1.01
C ALA A 130 -19.47 -3.51 0.30
N PRO A 131 -20.60 -3.14 0.92
CA PRO A 131 -20.60 -2.26 2.11
C PRO A 131 -19.96 -2.89 3.35
N GLU A 132 -19.88 -4.22 3.41
CA GLU A 132 -19.24 -4.94 4.52
C GLU A 132 -17.75 -5.23 4.26
N HIS A 133 -17.21 -4.81 3.11
CA HIS A 133 -15.80 -5.00 2.80
C HIS A 133 -14.99 -3.84 3.39
N PHE A 134 -14.02 -4.13 4.28
CA PHE A 134 -13.28 -3.08 4.99
C PHE A 134 -12.42 -2.18 4.08
N LEU A 135 -11.94 -2.71 2.96
CA LEU A 135 -10.90 -2.06 2.15
C LEU A 135 -11.35 -0.72 1.50
N PRO A 136 -12.55 -0.61 0.88
CA PRO A 136 -13.07 0.68 0.44
C PRO A 136 -13.14 1.72 1.56
N HIS A 137 -13.63 1.36 2.75
CA HIS A 137 -13.67 2.26 3.90
C HIS A 137 -12.28 2.70 4.36
N LEU A 138 -11.31 1.78 4.38
CA LEU A 138 -9.93 2.09 4.70
C LEU A 138 -9.36 3.13 3.73
N ARG A 139 -9.51 2.92 2.42
CA ARG A 139 -8.99 3.83 1.40
C ARG A 139 -9.74 5.17 1.41
N MET A 140 -11.06 5.16 1.60
CA MET A 140 -11.87 6.37 1.74
C MET A 140 -11.35 7.23 2.90
N GLY A 141 -11.12 6.60 4.05
CA GLY A 141 -10.55 7.27 5.21
C GLY A 141 -9.20 7.93 4.96
N LEU A 142 -8.30 7.28 4.22
CA LEU A 142 -6.99 7.85 3.86
C LEU A 142 -7.14 9.07 2.93
N VAL A 143 -8.02 8.98 1.92
CA VAL A 143 -8.31 10.12 1.03
C VAL A 143 -8.90 11.28 1.83
N SER A 144 -9.88 11.01 2.70
CA SER A 144 -10.51 12.02 3.57
C SER A 144 -9.49 12.70 4.50
N VAL A 145 -8.52 11.98 5.06
CA VAL A 145 -7.42 12.61 5.82
C VAL A 145 -6.68 13.63 4.96
N GLN A 146 -6.35 13.25 3.73
CA GLN A 146 -5.53 14.07 2.86
C GLN A 146 -6.22 15.35 2.39
N ILE A 147 -7.55 15.30 2.18
CA ILE A 147 -8.37 16.47 1.88
C ILE A 147 -8.87 17.20 3.15
N ARG A 148 -8.41 16.77 4.34
CA ARG A 148 -8.70 17.37 5.66
C ARG A 148 -10.15 17.23 6.15
N GLU A 149 -10.89 16.30 5.58
CA GLU A 149 -12.22 15.85 6.01
C GLU A 149 -12.09 14.90 7.23
N TYR A 150 -11.54 15.40 8.34
CA TYR A 150 -11.07 14.54 9.43
C TYR A 150 -12.16 13.74 10.14
N ASP A 151 -13.35 14.30 10.32
CA ASP A 151 -14.44 13.58 10.97
C ASP A 151 -15.01 12.47 10.09
N GLN A 152 -15.10 12.70 8.78
CA GLN A 152 -15.42 11.64 7.80
C GLN A 152 -14.34 10.56 7.79
N ALA A 153 -13.06 10.96 7.76
CA ALA A 153 -11.93 10.05 7.79
C ALA A 153 -11.99 9.11 9.01
N ILE A 154 -12.21 9.67 10.20
CA ILE A 154 -12.34 8.91 11.44
C ILE A 154 -13.55 7.98 11.40
N SER A 155 -14.68 8.40 10.83
CA SER A 155 -15.87 7.57 10.68
C SER A 155 -15.60 6.34 9.80
N HIS A 156 -15.09 6.54 8.59
CA HIS A 156 -14.75 5.45 7.68
C HIS A 156 -13.70 4.49 8.28
N LEU A 157 -12.69 5.02 8.97
CA LEU A 157 -11.63 4.19 9.56
C LEU A 157 -12.08 3.42 10.79
N LYS A 158 -13.03 3.94 11.57
CA LYS A 158 -13.66 3.16 12.64
C LYS A 158 -14.42 1.96 12.06
N LEU A 159 -15.22 2.18 11.03
CA LEU A 159 -15.95 1.11 10.36
C LEU A 159 -14.98 0.09 9.73
N ALA A 160 -13.89 0.54 9.10
CA ALA A 160 -12.86 -0.35 8.60
C ALA A 160 -12.23 -1.21 9.71
N VAL A 161 -11.99 -0.65 10.92
CA VAL A 161 -11.49 -1.42 12.07
C VAL A 161 -12.51 -2.46 12.56
N GLU A 162 -13.79 -2.11 12.57
CA GLU A 162 -14.88 -3.02 12.96
C GLU A 162 -15.00 -4.21 11.99
N LEU A 163 -14.93 -3.94 10.68
CA LEU A 163 -15.05 -4.97 9.63
C LEU A 163 -13.79 -5.84 9.49
N ALA A 164 -12.59 -5.33 9.81
CA ALA A 164 -11.31 -6.00 9.51
C ALA A 164 -10.77 -6.93 10.61
N SER A 165 -11.62 -7.44 11.52
CA SER A 165 -11.25 -8.45 12.53
C SER A 165 -9.92 -8.16 13.29
N GLN A 166 -9.76 -6.92 13.76
CA GLN A 166 -8.53 -6.43 14.43
C GLN A 166 -7.26 -6.37 13.57
N SER A 167 -7.40 -6.07 12.28
CA SER A 167 -6.27 -5.72 11.42
C SER A 167 -5.44 -4.56 12.02
N THR A 168 -4.12 -4.74 12.07
CA THR A 168 -3.20 -3.70 12.54
C THR A 168 -3.04 -2.57 11.51
N GLU A 169 -3.30 -2.84 10.23
CA GLU A 169 -3.37 -1.84 9.14
C GLU A 169 -4.49 -0.82 9.43
N THR A 170 -5.71 -1.29 9.67
CA THR A 170 -6.86 -0.41 9.90
C THR A 170 -6.73 0.35 11.23
N GLN A 171 -6.15 -0.27 12.26
CA GLN A 171 -5.86 0.41 13.53
C GLN A 171 -4.83 1.53 13.35
N ALA A 172 -3.74 1.27 12.61
CA ALA A 172 -2.73 2.29 12.34
C ALA A 172 -3.29 3.45 11.50
N ALA A 173 -4.15 3.15 10.51
CA ALA A 173 -4.84 4.17 9.73
C ALA A 173 -5.80 5.01 10.60
N LEU A 174 -6.53 4.41 11.53
CA LEU A 174 -7.36 5.16 12.49
C LEU A 174 -6.51 6.07 13.40
N ALA A 175 -5.35 5.58 13.86
CA ALA A 175 -4.42 6.40 14.63
C ALA A 175 -3.87 7.59 13.81
N LEU A 176 -3.56 7.36 12.54
CA LEU A 176 -3.15 8.37 11.58
C LEU A 176 -4.22 9.46 11.43
N ALA A 177 -5.49 9.10 11.25
CA ALA A 177 -6.58 10.07 11.16
C ALA A 177 -6.78 10.86 12.46
N TYR A 178 -6.67 10.20 13.63
CA TYR A 178 -6.69 10.91 14.90
C TYR A 178 -5.51 11.89 15.04
N ALA A 179 -4.32 11.50 14.60
CA ALA A 179 -3.13 12.34 14.65
C ALA A 179 -3.28 13.57 13.74
N ALA A 180 -3.73 13.36 12.50
CA ALA A 180 -4.01 14.44 11.54
C ALA A 180 -5.08 15.43 12.06
N ALA A 181 -6.09 14.93 12.77
CA ALA A 181 -7.16 15.71 13.37
C ALA A 181 -6.76 16.45 14.67
N GLY A 182 -5.49 16.35 15.10
CA GLY A 182 -5.03 16.91 16.38
C GLY A 182 -5.56 16.19 17.63
N LYS A 183 -6.20 15.02 17.48
CA LYS A 183 -6.71 14.18 18.56
C LYS A 183 -5.58 13.32 19.15
N SER A 184 -4.49 13.96 19.56
CA SER A 184 -3.19 13.34 19.88
C SER A 184 -3.25 12.25 20.95
N LYS A 185 -4.11 12.41 21.96
CA LYS A 185 -4.28 11.40 23.02
C LYS A 185 -4.78 10.06 22.46
N ARG A 186 -5.82 10.10 21.62
CA ARG A 186 -6.39 8.89 21.00
C ARG A 186 -5.42 8.24 20.01
N ALA A 187 -4.70 9.05 19.24
CA ALA A 187 -3.65 8.56 18.35
C ALA A 187 -2.55 7.83 19.15
N ALA A 188 -2.07 8.44 20.24
CA ALA A 188 -1.03 7.86 21.09
C ALA A 188 -1.47 6.55 21.74
N GLU A 189 -2.71 6.45 22.22
CA GLU A 189 -3.26 5.22 22.79
C GLU A 189 -3.20 4.04 21.81
N ILE A 190 -3.62 4.26 20.55
CA ILE A 190 -3.57 3.22 19.51
C ILE A 190 -2.13 2.90 19.12
N LEU A 191 -1.28 3.93 18.93
CA LEU A 191 0.10 3.73 18.51
C LEU A 191 0.91 2.97 19.56
N THR A 192 0.82 3.33 20.84
CA THR A 192 1.48 2.59 21.92
C THR A 192 1.05 1.12 21.93
N ARG A 193 -0.26 0.85 21.82
CA ARG A 193 -0.75 -0.53 21.75
C ARG A 193 -0.17 -1.28 20.54
N LEU A 194 -0.12 -0.66 19.37
CA LEU A 194 0.46 -1.27 18.17
C LEU A 194 1.97 -1.52 18.31
N GLU A 195 2.70 -0.62 18.97
CA GLU A 195 4.12 -0.79 19.26
C GLU A 195 4.36 -1.98 20.20
N ASP A 196 3.57 -2.10 21.27
CA ASP A 196 3.65 -3.19 22.24
C ASP A 196 3.28 -4.56 21.63
N LEU A 197 2.35 -4.57 20.68
CA LEU A 197 1.90 -5.79 20.00
C LEU A 197 2.98 -6.42 19.10
N ARG A 198 4.04 -5.69 18.72
CA ARG A 198 5.06 -6.18 17.77
C ARG A 198 5.82 -7.42 18.26
N GLY A 199 5.84 -7.67 19.57
CA GLY A 199 6.39 -8.91 20.14
C GLY A 199 5.46 -10.13 20.01
N GLN A 200 4.19 -9.92 19.63
CA GLN A 200 3.14 -10.95 19.63
C GLN A 200 2.52 -11.16 18.25
N ARG A 201 2.41 -10.10 17.45
CA ARG A 201 1.88 -10.11 16.08
C ARG A 201 2.66 -9.16 15.19
N TYR A 202 2.65 -9.44 13.89
CA TYR A 202 3.32 -8.57 12.93
C TYR A 202 2.52 -7.26 12.76
N VAL A 203 3.25 -6.13 12.79
CA VAL A 203 2.72 -4.78 12.57
C VAL A 203 3.62 -4.13 11.54
N LEU A 204 3.04 -3.65 10.44
CA LEU A 204 3.78 -2.99 9.36
C LEU A 204 4.39 -1.68 9.86
N PRO A 205 5.73 -1.57 9.97
CA PRO A 205 6.37 -0.35 10.48
C PRO A 205 6.05 0.90 9.66
N TYR A 206 5.83 0.74 8.35
CA TYR A 206 5.48 1.84 7.45
C TYR A 206 4.17 2.53 7.83
N ASN A 207 3.16 1.78 8.29
CA ASN A 207 1.89 2.36 8.74
C ASN A 207 2.04 3.16 10.04
N LEU A 208 2.94 2.76 10.94
CA LEU A 208 3.29 3.56 12.12
C LEU A 208 4.02 4.85 11.72
N ALA A 209 4.94 4.77 10.75
CA ALA A 209 5.62 5.95 10.22
C ALA A 209 4.62 6.97 9.65
N LYS A 210 3.65 6.52 8.85
CA LYS A 210 2.57 7.37 8.31
C LYS A 210 1.77 8.05 9.42
N ALA A 211 1.38 7.31 10.45
CA ALA A 211 0.64 7.88 11.59
C ALA A 211 1.43 8.93 12.37
N TYR A 212 2.73 8.70 12.59
CA TYR A 212 3.60 9.68 13.24
C TYR A 212 3.86 10.92 12.35
N ALA A 213 4.00 10.74 11.04
CA ALA A 213 4.14 11.84 10.09
C ALA A 213 2.86 12.71 10.06
N ALA A 214 1.67 12.10 10.07
CA ALA A 214 0.39 12.80 10.15
C ALA A 214 0.29 13.68 11.42
N GLY A 215 0.84 13.23 12.54
CA GLY A 215 0.96 14.00 13.79
C GLY A 215 2.15 14.96 13.84
N ARG A 216 2.85 15.19 12.72
CA ARG A 216 4.09 16.00 12.61
C ARG A 216 5.23 15.57 13.54
N ASN A 217 5.21 14.32 14.01
CA ASN A 217 6.29 13.75 14.81
C ASN A 217 7.35 13.13 13.89
N HIS A 218 8.13 13.98 13.22
CA HIS A 218 9.12 13.55 12.21
C HIS A 218 10.20 12.65 12.83
N VAL A 219 10.56 12.86 14.10
CA VAL A 219 11.54 12.03 14.82
C VAL A 219 11.08 10.57 14.87
N LYS A 220 9.86 10.33 15.32
CA LYS A 220 9.30 8.97 15.34
C LYS A 220 8.99 8.45 13.94
N ALA A 221 8.52 9.30 13.02
CA ALA A 221 8.28 8.90 11.63
C ALA A 221 9.56 8.35 10.98
N PHE A 222 10.69 9.05 11.09
CA PHE A 222 11.99 8.55 10.58
C PHE A 222 12.45 7.27 11.26
N LYS A 223 12.31 7.16 12.59
CA LYS A 223 12.61 5.92 13.31
C LYS A 223 11.83 4.74 12.71
N TRP A 224 10.54 4.93 12.45
CA TRP A 224 9.68 3.88 11.92
C TRP A 224 9.92 3.59 10.44
N LEU A 225 10.31 4.57 9.63
CA LEU A 225 10.76 4.37 8.25
C LEU A 225 12.05 3.54 8.19
N GLU A 226 13.01 3.81 9.06
CA GLU A 226 14.25 3.04 9.15
C GLU A 226 13.97 1.58 9.54
N ILE A 227 13.10 1.36 10.54
CA ILE A 227 12.65 0.02 10.91
C ILE A 227 11.91 -0.66 9.75
N ALA A 228 11.11 0.09 8.97
CA ALA A 228 10.44 -0.43 7.78
C ALA A 228 11.44 -0.90 6.72
N TYR A 229 12.48 -0.11 6.47
CA TYR A 229 13.53 -0.43 5.51
C TYR A 229 14.30 -1.69 5.93
N GLN A 230 14.82 -1.71 7.15
CA GLN A 230 15.57 -2.87 7.67
C GLN A 230 14.73 -4.16 7.68
N GLY A 231 13.43 -4.02 7.92
CA GLY A 231 12.47 -5.12 7.96
C GLY A 231 11.96 -5.60 6.59
N GLY A 232 12.34 -4.95 5.49
CA GLY A 232 11.82 -5.27 4.15
C GLY A 232 10.31 -5.02 4.04
N ASN A 233 9.83 -3.89 4.56
CA ASN A 233 8.39 -3.60 4.56
C ASN A 233 7.87 -3.39 3.11
N PRO A 234 6.82 -4.12 2.69
CA PRO A 234 6.36 -4.10 1.30
C PRO A 234 5.88 -2.75 0.79
N ASP A 235 5.38 -1.90 1.69
CA ASP A 235 4.68 -0.66 1.33
C ASP A 235 5.66 0.50 1.08
N LEU A 236 6.98 0.28 1.27
CA LEU A 236 8.00 1.28 0.92
C LEU A 236 8.03 1.61 -0.57
N ILE A 237 7.40 0.80 -1.43
CA ILE A 237 7.17 1.13 -2.84
C ILE A 237 6.34 2.42 -3.03
N GLU A 238 5.58 2.84 -2.00
CA GLU A 238 4.74 4.04 -2.02
C GLU A 238 5.47 5.29 -1.52
N LEU A 239 6.62 5.15 -0.84
CA LEU A 239 7.34 6.25 -0.15
C LEU A 239 7.57 7.51 -1.01
N ASN A 240 7.69 7.41 -2.34
CA ASN A 240 7.93 8.55 -3.24
C ASN A 240 6.65 9.28 -3.55
N SER A 241 5.52 8.58 -3.50
CA SER A 241 4.23 9.06 -3.95
C SER A 241 3.30 9.34 -2.77
N GLU A 242 3.57 8.81 -1.59
CA GLU A 242 2.76 8.99 -0.38
C GLU A 242 2.75 10.46 0.09
N PRO A 243 1.58 11.14 0.10
CA PRO A 243 1.48 12.56 0.48
C PRO A 243 1.77 12.85 1.95
N LEU A 244 1.58 11.88 2.83
CA LEU A 244 1.81 12.09 4.26
C LEU A 244 3.27 12.41 4.60
N PHE A 245 4.19 12.10 3.69
CA PHE A 245 5.61 12.42 3.84
C PHE A 245 6.05 13.68 3.08
N ASP A 246 5.12 14.44 2.47
CA ASP A 246 5.47 15.64 1.69
C ASP A 246 6.29 16.65 2.51
N GLY A 247 5.99 16.81 3.80
CA GLY A 247 6.74 17.68 4.72
C GLY A 247 8.13 17.16 5.13
N MET A 248 8.56 16.00 4.64
CA MET A 248 9.83 15.34 4.96
C MET A 248 10.74 15.15 3.74
N ARG A 249 10.29 15.53 2.53
CA ARG A 249 10.97 15.20 1.26
C ARG A 249 12.35 15.84 1.10
N ASP A 250 12.52 17.05 1.63
CA ASP A 250 13.78 17.80 1.55
C ASP A 250 14.81 17.36 2.61
N ASP A 251 14.41 16.49 3.55
CA ASP A 251 15.31 16.00 4.60
C ASP A 251 16.32 14.99 4.01
N PRO A 252 17.64 15.15 4.25
CA PRO A 252 18.66 14.24 3.74
C PRO A 252 18.44 12.77 4.13
N ARG A 253 17.81 12.50 5.29
CA ARG A 253 17.49 11.13 5.71
C ARG A 253 16.42 10.51 4.83
N PHE A 254 15.42 11.31 4.41
CA PHE A 254 14.38 10.86 3.51
C PHE A 254 14.96 10.53 2.14
N ILE A 255 15.73 11.47 1.58
CA ILE A 255 16.50 11.29 0.32
C ILE A 255 17.38 10.03 0.38
N GLY A 256 18.04 9.78 1.50
CA GLY A 256 18.82 8.57 1.75
C GLY A 256 17.99 7.29 1.66
N LEU A 257 16.83 7.25 2.33
CA LEU A 257 15.91 6.11 2.28
C LEU A 257 15.39 5.85 0.86
N LEU A 258 15.06 6.90 0.09
CA LEU A 258 14.64 6.75 -1.31
C LEU A 258 15.71 6.08 -2.17
N ARG A 259 16.98 6.48 -2.00
CA ARG A 259 18.10 5.86 -2.71
C ARG A 259 18.31 4.40 -2.30
N GLN A 260 18.17 4.10 -1.02
CA GLN A 260 18.29 2.73 -0.48
C GLN A 260 17.21 1.79 -1.05
N VAL A 261 15.98 2.28 -1.23
CA VAL A 261 14.89 1.53 -1.88
C VAL A 261 15.04 1.47 -3.40
N GLY A 262 16.02 2.17 -3.99
CA GLY A 262 16.37 2.07 -5.41
C GLY A 262 15.73 3.12 -6.32
N TRP A 263 15.32 4.27 -5.77
CA TRP A 263 14.90 5.42 -6.57
C TRP A 263 16.08 6.26 -7.03
N LYS A 264 15.96 6.71 -8.29
CA LYS A 264 16.87 7.69 -8.89
C LYS A 264 16.26 9.06 -8.62
N LEU A 265 16.94 9.83 -7.78
CA LEU A 265 16.60 11.22 -7.44
C LEU A 265 17.40 12.20 -8.28
#